data_AF-A0A0J7Y2I4-F1
#
_entry.id   AF-A0A0J7Y2I4-F1
#
_cell.length_a   1.000
_cell.length_b   1.000
_cell.length_c   1.000
_cell.angle_alpha   90.00
_cell.angle_beta   90.00
_cell.angle_gamma   90.00
#
_symmetry.space_group_name_H-M   'P 1'
#
loop_
_entity.id
_entity.type
_entity.pdbx_description
1 polymer ?
#
loop_
_entity_poly.entity_id
_entity_poly.type
_entity_poly.pdbx_seq_one_letter_code
_entity_poly.pdbx_strand_id
1 'polypeptide(L)'
;MKKWVLLATPLLLLALPGCVRTVASVVTAPVRAGSQIVDWSTTSQDEADRNYGRKMRKQEAREGKERKKADKERRRQCRDAGYDNCG
;
A
#
# COMPACT_ATOMS: atom_id res chain seq x y z
N MET A 1 -38.17 -15.89 43.80
CA MET A 1 -37.46 -16.85 42.91
C MET A 1 -37.87 -16.73 41.45
N LYS A 2 -39.16 -16.84 41.09
CA LYS A 2 -39.61 -16.92 39.67
C LYS A 2 -39.45 -15.63 38.84
N LYS A 3 -39.37 -14.45 39.49
CA LYS A 3 -39.17 -13.14 38.82
C LYS A 3 -37.75 -12.93 38.27
N TRP A 4 -36.75 -13.61 38.84
CA TRP A 4 -35.34 -13.49 38.43
C TRP A 4 -35.04 -14.28 37.15
N VAL A 5 -35.74 -15.40 36.95
CA VAL A 5 -35.64 -16.21 35.72
C VAL A 5 -36.15 -15.43 34.51
N LEU A 6 -37.18 -14.59 34.67
CA LEU A 6 -37.75 -13.77 33.59
C LEU A 6 -36.82 -12.63 33.13
N LEU A 7 -35.88 -12.18 33.98
CA LEU A 7 -34.90 -11.14 33.65
C LEU A 7 -33.61 -11.69 33.04
N ALA A 8 -33.29 -12.97 33.25
CA ALA A 8 -32.10 -13.62 32.71
C ALA A 8 -32.26 -14.10 31.25
N THR A 9 -33.50 -14.35 30.82
CA THR A 9 -33.84 -14.84 29.47
C THR A 9 -33.41 -13.90 28.32
N PRO A 10 -33.69 -12.57 28.35
CA PRO A 10 -33.31 -11.68 27.24
C PRO A 10 -31.79 -11.51 27.11
N LEU A 11 -31.04 -11.60 28.22
CA LEU A 11 -29.59 -11.48 28.23
C LEU A 11 -28.91 -12.65 27.47
N LEU A 12 -29.49 -13.85 27.55
CA LEU A 12 -29.01 -15.01 26.83
C LEU A 12 -29.29 -14.89 25.32
N LEU A 13 -30.47 -14.39 24.94
CA LEU A 13 -30.86 -14.09 23.55
C LEU A 13 -29.98 -13.02 22.88
N LEU A 14 -29.46 -12.06 23.64
CA LEU A 14 -28.51 -11.04 23.16
C LEU A 14 -27.06 -11.55 23.04
N ALA A 15 -26.67 -12.58 23.80
CA ALA A 15 -25.34 -13.18 23.74
C ALA A 15 -25.16 -14.18 22.57
N LEU A 16 -26.25 -14.86 22.17
CA LEU A 16 -26.29 -15.80 21.06
C LEU A 16 -25.81 -15.24 19.69
N PRO A 17 -26.25 -14.06 19.21
CA PRO A 17 -25.78 -13.52 17.93
C PRO A 17 -24.30 -13.09 17.96
N GLY A 18 -23.75 -12.79 19.14
CA GLY A 18 -22.33 -12.48 19.32
C GLY A 18 -21.44 -13.70 19.05
N CYS A 19 -21.83 -14.87 19.57
CA CYS A 19 -21.09 -16.13 19.36
C CYS A 19 -21.13 -16.63 17.91
N VAL A 20 -22.24 -16.46 17.20
CA VAL A 20 -22.34 -16.87 15.79
C VAL A 20 -21.41 -16.03 14.90
N ARG A 21 -21.30 -14.73 15.21
CA ARG A 21 -20.46 -13.80 14.45
C ARG A 21 -18.97 -14.02 14.72
N THR A 22 -18.59 -14.41 15.94
CA THR A 22 -17.19 -14.76 16.26
C THR A 22 -16.76 -16.07 15.63
N VAL A 23 -17.61 -17.10 15.59
CA VAL A 23 -17.30 -18.35 14.87
C VAL A 23 -17.19 -18.10 13.37
N ALA A 24 -18.12 -17.33 12.79
CA ALA A 24 -18.05 -16.95 11.39
C ALA A 24 -16.77 -16.15 11.08
N SER A 25 -16.35 -15.23 11.95
CA SER A 25 -15.11 -14.48 11.77
C SER A 25 -13.85 -15.33 11.95
N VAL A 26 -13.86 -16.31 12.86
CA VAL A 26 -12.73 -17.24 13.06
C VAL A 26 -12.60 -18.21 11.89
N VAL A 27 -13.71 -18.66 11.30
CA VAL A 27 -13.70 -19.54 10.13
C VAL A 27 -13.34 -18.78 8.84
N THR A 28 -13.73 -17.52 8.72
CA THR A 28 -13.39 -16.69 7.55
C THR A 28 -12.06 -15.96 7.65
N ALA A 29 -11.50 -15.81 8.84
CA ALA A 29 -10.15 -15.27 9.07
C ALA A 29 -9.05 -16.02 8.29
N PRO A 30 -8.94 -17.36 8.32
CA PRO A 30 -7.91 -18.08 7.57
C PRO A 30 -8.12 -18.00 6.06
N VAL A 31 -9.36 -17.96 5.57
CA VAL A 31 -9.64 -17.77 4.13
C VAL A 31 -9.17 -16.40 3.67
N ARG A 32 -9.43 -15.34 4.46
CA ARG A 32 -8.98 -13.98 4.16
C ARG A 32 -7.46 -13.81 4.30
N ALA A 33 -6.86 -14.36 5.35
CA ALA A 33 -5.41 -14.35 5.54
C ALA A 33 -4.69 -15.13 4.44
N GLY A 34 -5.20 -16.32 4.09
CA GLY A 34 -4.69 -17.13 2.98
C GLY A 34 -4.80 -16.39 1.64
N SER A 35 -5.93 -15.73 1.36
CA SER A 35 -6.10 -14.97 0.11
C SER A 35 -5.11 -13.81 -0.04
N GLN A 36 -4.75 -13.13 1.06
CA GLN A 36 -3.74 -12.05 1.02
C GLN A 36 -2.32 -12.59 0.80
N ILE A 37 -2.01 -13.77 1.35
CA ILE A 37 -0.72 -14.44 1.12
C ILE A 37 -0.63 -14.97 -0.31
N VAL A 38 -1.74 -15.50 -0.84
CA VAL A 38 -1.83 -15.96 -2.22
C VAL A 38 -1.66 -14.80 -3.20
N ASP A 39 -2.29 -13.65 -2.99
CA ASP A 39 -2.09 -12.48 -3.88
C ASP A 39 -0.64 -11.97 -3.87
N TRP A 40 0.05 -12.06 -2.73
CA TRP A 40 1.47 -11.69 -2.65
C TRP A 40 2.40 -12.72 -3.28
N SER A 41 2.01 -14.00 -3.28
CA SER A 41 2.77 -15.10 -3.89
C SER A 41 2.38 -15.40 -5.35
N THR A 42 1.24 -14.91 -5.83
CA THR A 42 0.72 -15.13 -7.19
C THR A 42 0.98 -13.95 -8.13
N THR A 43 1.49 -12.82 -7.63
CA THR A 43 2.30 -11.93 -8.48
C THR A 43 3.56 -12.70 -8.83
N SER A 44 3.53 -13.33 -10.01
CA SER A 44 4.69 -14.03 -10.56
C SER A 44 5.89 -13.08 -10.53
N GLN A 45 7.03 -13.57 -10.04
CA GLN A 45 8.28 -12.78 -9.94
C GLN A 45 8.62 -12.09 -11.26
N ASP A 46 8.23 -12.67 -12.40
CA ASP A 46 8.36 -12.11 -13.74
C ASP A 46 7.65 -10.75 -13.93
N GLU A 47 6.46 -10.57 -13.35
CA GLU A 47 5.68 -9.33 -13.43
C GLU A 47 6.31 -8.24 -12.54
N ALA A 48 6.75 -8.64 -11.35
CA ALA A 48 7.44 -7.77 -10.40
C ALA A 48 8.77 -7.26 -10.98
N ASP A 49 9.56 -8.14 -11.61
CA ASP A 49 10.87 -7.82 -12.16
C ASP A 49 10.77 -6.90 -13.40
N ARG A 50 9.79 -7.14 -14.29
CA ARG A 50 9.48 -6.24 -15.41
C ARG A 50 9.04 -4.85 -14.95
N ASN A 51 8.27 -4.78 -13.86
CA ASN A 51 7.81 -3.51 -13.32
C ASN A 51 8.95 -2.77 -12.60
N TYR A 52 9.82 -3.51 -11.90
CA TYR A 52 11.04 -2.99 -11.30
C TYR A 52 11.98 -2.40 -12.36
N GLY A 53 12.29 -3.13 -13.43
CA GLY A 53 13.13 -2.63 -14.53
C GLY A 53 12.54 -1.39 -15.24
N ARG A 54 11.21 -1.29 -15.35
CA ARG A 54 10.54 -0.06 -15.85
C ARG A 54 10.64 1.10 -14.87
N LYS A 55 10.54 0.87 -13.57
CA LYS A 55 10.71 1.90 -12.53
C LYS A 55 12.14 2.44 -12.52
N MET A 56 13.14 1.57 -12.58
CA MET A 56 14.56 1.96 -12.63
C MET A 56 14.86 2.85 -13.84
N ARG A 57 14.45 2.45 -15.05
CA ARG A 57 14.63 3.28 -16.26
C ARG A 57 13.94 4.64 -16.17
N LYS A 58 12.75 4.70 -15.56
CA LYS A 58 12.03 5.97 -15.35
C LYS A 58 12.75 6.87 -14.34
N GLN A 59 13.31 6.29 -13.29
CA GLN A 59 14.08 7.00 -12.29
C GLN A 59 15.36 7.59 -12.89
N GLU A 60 16.17 6.79 -13.59
CA GLU A 60 17.37 7.26 -14.27
C GLU A 60 17.06 8.37 -15.28
N ALA A 61 15.98 8.23 -16.06
CA ALA A 61 15.56 9.25 -17.02
C ALA A 61 15.14 10.57 -16.33
N ARG A 62 14.53 10.48 -15.14
CA ARG A 62 14.15 11.66 -14.36
C ARG A 62 15.37 12.36 -13.78
N GLU A 63 16.27 11.61 -13.14
CA GLU A 63 17.53 12.13 -12.59
C GLU A 63 18.39 12.76 -13.70
N GLY A 64 18.49 12.11 -14.86
CA GLY A 64 19.19 12.67 -16.02
C GLY A 64 18.57 13.95 -16.56
N LYS A 65 17.23 14.07 -16.55
CA LYS A 65 16.53 15.31 -16.94
C LYS A 65 16.77 16.43 -15.93
N GLU A 66 16.72 16.13 -14.64
CA GLU A 66 16.97 17.10 -13.57
C GLU A 66 18.41 17.62 -13.62
N ARG A 67 19.39 16.73 -13.81
CA ARG A 67 20.81 17.09 -14.04
C ARG A 67 20.97 18.01 -15.25
N LYS A 68 20.35 17.68 -16.39
CA LYS A 68 20.39 18.52 -17.60
C LYS A 68 19.72 19.88 -17.39
N LYS A 69 18.61 19.93 -16.65
CA LYS A 69 17.93 21.20 -16.32
C LYS A 69 18.84 22.09 -15.45
N ALA A 70 19.42 21.52 -14.40
CA ALA A 70 20.35 22.23 -13.52
C ALA A 70 21.58 22.75 -14.29
N ASP A 71 22.15 21.94 -15.20
CA ASP A 71 23.26 22.36 -16.06
C ASP A 71 22.88 23.54 -16.97
N LYS A 72 21.70 23.45 -17.60
CA LYS A 72 21.18 24.49 -18.47
C LYS A 72 20.87 25.79 -17.71
N GLU A 73 20.35 25.67 -16.50
CA GLU A 73 20.06 26.80 -15.63
C GLU A 73 21.34 27.48 -15.15
N ARG A 74 22.34 26.71 -14.71
CA ARG A 74 23.68 27.22 -14.39
C ARG A 74 24.28 28.00 -15.56
N ARG A 75 24.20 27.43 -16.77
CA ARG A 75 24.68 28.09 -18.00
C ARG A 75 23.92 29.37 -18.32
N ARG A 76 22.60 29.41 -18.10
CA ARG A 76 21.79 30.62 -18.29
C ARG A 76 22.19 31.70 -17.30
N GLN A 77 22.24 31.38 -16.01
CA GLN A 77 22.66 32.33 -14.96
C GLN A 77 24.05 32.90 -15.23
N CYS A 78 24.98 32.07 -15.70
CA CYS A 78 26.32 32.51 -16.07
C CYS A 78 26.31 33.48 -17.26
N ARG A 79 25.49 33.24 -18.29
CA ARG A 79 25.33 34.16 -19.43
C ARG A 79 24.65 35.46 -19.02
N ASP A 80 23.61 35.38 -18.18
CA ASP A 80 22.88 36.53 -17.67
C ASP A 80 23.77 37.41 -16.79
N ALA A 81 24.73 36.80 -16.08
CA ALA A 81 25.76 37.49 -15.31
C ALA A 81 26.91 38.07 -16.16
N GLY A 82 26.86 37.92 -17.49
CA GLY A 82 27.82 38.53 -18.42
C GLY A 82 29.18 37.81 -18.52
N TYR A 83 29.27 36.55 -18.09
CA TYR A 83 30.50 35.78 -18.25
C TYR A 83 30.59 35.17 -19.65
N ASP A 84 31.74 35.35 -20.32
CA ASP A 84 31.96 34.84 -21.68
C ASP A 84 32.23 33.32 -21.73
N ASN A 85 32.58 32.71 -20.59
CA ASN A 85 32.91 31.30 -20.49
C ASN A 85 32.02 30.58 -19.46
N CYS A 86 30.93 30.00 -19.95
CA CYS A 86 29.94 29.30 -19.13
C CYS A 86 30.01 27.76 -19.21
N GLY A 87 31.12 27.24 -19.72
CA GLY A 87 31.39 25.79 -19.87
C GLY A 87 30.62 25.11 -21.00
#